data_AF-A0A1H4DJF0-F1
#
_entry.id   AF-A0A1H4DJF0-F1
#
_cell.length_a   1.000
_cell.length_b   1.000
_cell.length_c   1.000
_cell.angle_alpha   90.00
_cell.angle_beta   90.00
_cell.angle_gamma   90.00
#
_symmetry.space_group_name_H-M   'P 1'
#
loop_
_entity.id
_entity.type
_entity.pdbx_description
1 polymer ?
#
loop_
_entity_poly.entity_id
_entity_poly.type
_entity_poly.pdbx_seq_one_letter_code
_entity_poly.pdbx_strand_id
1 'polypeptide(L)'
;MLSAWLLMAGCNADEGLQQESKPVVVDLALTVSNATQETTRMAAADVQADGNNYRGISMTRIVPFNVHGKITVDDVPTWYQISALRTDYLRTDKFYLYRNCMIMEGAASFLTYGRAPKGSLTKAANGSIIETFPLAMDPQHIRFSLEPISQRVVHSTATSLADYMTSIATAKGNNIAWKDSPSNVLKTMFLNFVNQTEAVTGGNVLPGSSANIKAYTQLLKTVLSGMLNGMSLSGDDAAICTAIIEKIDTYDNAWDGFPASLGLPDGAAAIRWNGTSFTPQISYTSLADINGIDRFTYPAEIYYYGNSRIVTSNIDGRQQIYDDVSNQEWYQVLTSGYEYQDNAAVTHNTRSVAIKDPLQYGVARLQVKLIKTASELEDAKGSPIPVGATSFPLTGIIVGGQMPVGFDFAPTTSYPVYSETDIVYVYDNQVKTNGLSGKEYFYLSSAADATQMTNTLVLQSYDHKVVPVVLEFINNSESDFEGLDGTVLKGTKFYLVALIDPATKSGDPLTQIRDRVFTQDYTTTLNMKVTGLSKAYNVVPNLLSPRLELGIELVSQWASTTPEEIVF
;
A
#
# COMPACT_ATOMS: atom_id res chain seq x y z
N MET A 1 -11.30 48.63 39.88
CA MET A 1 -10.09 49.17 40.54
C MET A 1 -9.10 48.03 40.69
N LEU A 2 -7.90 48.25 40.17
CA LEU A 2 -6.76 47.35 40.25
C LEU A 2 -6.37 47.06 41.70
N SER A 3 -5.83 45.86 41.94
CA SER A 3 -4.64 45.72 42.79
C SER A 3 -3.84 44.49 42.35
N ALA A 4 -2.59 44.77 42.01
CA ALA A 4 -1.56 43.84 41.59
C ALA A 4 -1.06 42.99 42.77
N TRP A 5 -0.62 41.77 42.47
CA TRP A 5 0.38 41.08 43.27
C TRP A 5 1.55 40.66 42.38
N LEU A 6 2.65 41.35 42.65
CA LEU A 6 4.00 41.06 42.20
C LEU A 6 4.50 39.87 43.06
N LEU A 7 4.96 38.80 42.42
CA LEU A 7 5.81 37.80 43.09
C LEU A 7 7.14 37.72 42.34
N MET A 8 8.19 38.25 42.95
CA MET A 8 9.57 37.95 42.61
C MET A 8 10.12 36.98 43.66
N ALA A 9 10.63 35.85 43.21
CA ALA A 9 11.70 35.06 43.80
C ALA A 9 12.45 34.51 42.58
N GLY A 10 13.74 34.75 42.35
CA GLY A 10 14.86 34.68 43.27
C GLY A 10 15.81 33.65 42.65
N CYS A 11 16.77 34.13 41.86
CA CYS A 11 17.73 33.36 41.09
C CYS A 11 18.62 32.46 41.98
N ASN A 12 18.97 31.26 41.51
CA ASN A 12 20.35 30.77 41.39
C ASN A 12 20.39 29.26 41.12
N ALA A 13 20.44 28.89 39.84
CA ALA A 13 21.24 27.79 39.35
C ALA A 13 21.66 28.16 37.93
N ASP A 14 22.97 28.31 37.77
CA ASP A 14 23.69 28.70 36.58
C ASP A 14 23.64 27.56 35.55
N GLU A 15 22.49 27.37 34.90
CA GLU A 15 22.42 26.73 33.60
C GLU A 15 22.44 27.87 32.58
N GLY A 16 23.50 27.93 31.78
CA GLY A 16 23.72 29.01 30.81
C GLY A 16 22.45 29.28 30.01
N LEU A 17 21.83 30.43 30.28
CA LEU A 17 20.75 30.99 29.50
C LEU A 17 21.27 31.11 28.06
N GLN A 18 20.91 30.15 27.22
CA GLN A 18 21.06 30.30 25.78
C GLN A 18 20.34 31.59 25.40
N GLN A 19 21.08 32.48 24.74
CA GLN A 19 20.60 33.77 24.23
C GLN A 19 19.15 33.63 23.75
N GLU A 20 18.21 34.36 24.36
CA GLU A 20 16.80 34.33 24.00
C GLU A 20 16.66 34.59 22.50
N SER A 21 16.51 33.53 21.72
CA SER A 21 16.28 33.62 20.29
C SER A 21 14.89 34.24 20.12
N LYS A 22 14.79 35.38 19.44
CA LYS A 22 13.51 36.07 19.27
C LYS A 22 12.83 35.59 17.98
N PRO A 23 11.51 35.40 17.97
CA PRO A 23 10.79 35.15 16.72
C PRO A 23 10.77 36.43 15.87
N VAL A 24 10.97 36.27 14.56
CA VAL A 24 10.88 37.32 13.54
C VAL A 24 9.71 36.98 12.62
N VAL A 25 8.93 38.00 12.25
CA VAL A 25 7.84 37.86 11.28
C VAL A 25 8.41 38.01 9.88
N VAL A 26 8.24 36.99 9.04
CA VAL A 26 8.80 36.92 7.69
C VAL A 26 7.78 36.32 6.70
N ASP A 27 7.94 36.63 5.42
CA ASP A 27 7.27 35.89 4.35
C ASP A 27 8.08 34.64 3.98
N LEU A 28 7.41 33.49 3.81
CA LEU A 28 8.04 32.20 3.51
C LEU A 28 7.62 31.68 2.13
N ALA A 29 8.59 31.48 1.24
CA ALA A 29 8.37 30.91 -0.09
C ALA A 29 8.92 29.49 -0.24
N LEU A 30 8.21 28.66 -1.01
CA LEU A 30 8.63 27.29 -1.32
C LEU A 30 8.01 26.76 -2.61
N THR A 31 8.67 25.78 -3.22
CA THR A 31 8.18 25.10 -4.43
C THR A 31 8.08 23.58 -4.25
N VAL A 32 7.35 22.92 -5.15
CA VAL A 32 7.32 21.46 -5.34
C VAL A 32 7.89 21.19 -6.72
N SER A 33 8.77 20.20 -6.86
CA SER A 33 9.37 19.84 -8.15
C SER A 33 8.32 19.37 -9.18
N ASN A 34 8.46 19.79 -10.44
CA ASN A 34 7.55 19.46 -11.55
C ASN A 34 7.81 18.05 -12.10
N ALA A 35 6.78 17.29 -12.49
CA ALA A 35 6.90 16.02 -13.22
C ALA A 35 6.12 16.03 -14.53
N THR A 36 6.46 15.11 -15.44
CA THR A 36 5.82 14.94 -16.75
C THR A 36 4.68 13.92 -16.74
N GLN A 37 3.58 14.26 -17.44
CA GLN A 37 2.26 13.60 -17.48
C GLN A 37 2.26 12.08 -17.76
N GLU A 38 1.47 11.28 -17.01
CA GLU A 38 0.76 10.03 -17.42
C GLU A 38 -0.20 9.56 -16.32
N THR A 39 -1.32 8.90 -16.67
CA THR A 39 -2.62 8.77 -15.96
C THR A 39 -2.75 7.74 -14.80
N THR A 40 -3.15 8.21 -13.59
CA THR A 40 -3.60 7.63 -12.27
C THR A 40 -2.99 6.30 -11.73
N ARG A 41 -2.76 6.05 -10.42
CA ARG A 41 -2.58 6.87 -9.20
C ARG A 41 -1.11 7.31 -8.97
N MET A 42 -0.78 8.56 -9.12
CA MET A 42 -1.63 9.65 -9.57
C MET A 42 -1.05 10.14 -10.86
N ALA A 43 -1.95 10.51 -11.77
CA ALA A 43 -1.50 10.93 -13.06
C ALA A 43 -0.51 12.06 -12.85
N ALA A 44 0.53 12.26 -13.65
CA ALA A 44 1.19 13.56 -13.56
C ALA A 44 0.20 14.74 -13.85
N ALA A 45 -0.97 14.44 -14.46
CA ALA A 45 -2.12 15.35 -14.50
C ALA A 45 -2.85 15.61 -13.16
N ASP A 46 -2.86 14.67 -12.22
CA ASP A 46 -3.52 14.81 -10.90
C ASP A 46 -2.58 15.39 -9.82
N VAL A 47 -1.27 15.36 -10.09
CA VAL A 47 -0.22 15.81 -9.18
C VAL A 47 0.57 17.02 -9.64
N GLN A 48 0.48 17.42 -10.91
CA GLN A 48 1.38 18.45 -11.48
C GLN A 48 0.88 19.20 -12.74
N ALA A 49 -0.31 18.93 -13.29
CA ALA A 49 -0.78 19.71 -14.45
C ALA A 49 -1.59 20.95 -14.03
N ASP A 50 -1.34 22.05 -14.73
CA ASP A 50 -2.23 23.21 -14.70
C ASP A 50 -3.57 22.81 -15.33
N GLY A 51 -4.61 22.74 -14.49
CA GLY A 51 -5.93 22.21 -14.84
C GLY A 51 -6.70 21.70 -13.61
N ASN A 52 -7.99 21.38 -13.80
CA ASN A 52 -8.94 21.05 -12.71
C ASN A 52 -8.62 19.79 -11.88
N ASN A 53 -7.53 19.06 -12.18
CA ASN A 53 -7.22 17.77 -11.55
C ASN A 53 -6.02 17.82 -10.58
N TYR A 54 -5.21 18.88 -10.57
CA TYR A 54 -4.10 18.99 -9.62
C TYR A 54 -4.62 19.15 -8.19
N ARG A 55 -4.36 18.16 -7.35
CA ARG A 55 -4.84 18.17 -5.95
C ARG A 55 -4.15 19.20 -5.07
N GLY A 56 -2.97 19.72 -5.44
CA GLY A 56 -2.22 20.68 -4.63
C GLY A 56 -1.47 20.04 -3.46
N ILE A 57 -0.79 20.87 -2.66
CA ILE A 57 -0.24 20.52 -1.35
C ILE A 57 -1.06 21.20 -0.24
N SER A 58 -1.34 20.45 0.81
CA SER A 58 -1.75 20.96 2.11
C SER A 58 -0.59 20.71 3.06
N MET A 59 0.11 21.80 3.41
CA MET A 59 1.24 21.70 4.33
C MET A 59 0.77 21.35 5.71
N THR A 60 1.41 20.35 6.27
CA THR A 60 1.11 19.87 7.62
C THR A 60 2.05 20.51 8.61
N ARG A 61 3.35 20.64 8.30
CA ARG A 61 4.38 21.10 9.26
C ARG A 61 5.61 21.71 8.58
N ILE A 62 6.18 22.73 9.21
CA ILE A 62 7.54 23.24 8.93
C ILE A 62 8.30 23.35 10.25
N VAL A 63 9.45 22.70 10.32
CA VAL A 63 10.27 22.56 11.53
C VAL A 63 11.61 23.24 11.31
N PRO A 64 11.90 24.35 12.01
CA PRO A 64 13.15 25.08 11.85
C PRO A 64 14.30 24.54 12.68
N PHE A 65 15.51 24.55 12.10
CA PHE A 65 16.75 24.12 12.73
C PHE A 65 17.83 25.18 12.54
N ASN A 66 18.74 25.29 13.52
CA ASN A 66 19.95 26.10 13.42
C ASN A 66 21.10 25.28 12.84
N VAL A 67 20.85 24.69 11.66
CA VAL A 67 21.81 23.84 10.94
C VAL A 67 22.03 24.47 9.57
N HIS A 68 23.28 24.78 9.24
CA HIS A 68 23.63 25.39 7.95
C HIS A 68 23.81 24.35 6.81
N GLY A 69 23.36 23.11 7.05
CA GLY A 69 23.45 21.98 6.14
C GLY A 69 22.11 21.26 5.99
N LYS A 70 22.14 20.04 5.44
CA LYS A 70 20.99 19.13 5.50
C LYS A 70 20.83 18.63 6.93
N ILE A 71 19.59 18.53 7.37
CA ILE A 71 19.23 18.05 8.71
C ILE A 71 19.42 16.54 8.76
N THR A 72 20.03 16.06 9.82
CA THR A 72 20.34 14.67 10.11
C THR A 72 19.45 14.15 11.25
N VAL A 73 19.54 12.86 11.54
CA VAL A 73 18.69 12.21 12.54
C VAL A 73 18.93 12.73 13.96
N ASP A 74 20.13 13.22 14.25
CA ASP A 74 20.58 13.65 15.58
C ASP A 74 20.43 15.17 15.82
N ASP A 75 20.01 15.92 14.81
CA ASP A 75 19.83 17.37 14.92
C ASP A 75 18.61 17.72 15.76
N VAL A 76 18.70 18.83 16.51
CA VAL A 76 17.63 19.29 17.42
C VAL A 76 16.92 20.50 16.81
N PRO A 77 15.57 20.50 16.75
CA PRO A 77 14.81 21.66 16.28
C PRO A 77 15.03 22.90 17.14
N THR A 78 14.86 24.07 16.53
CA THR A 78 14.68 25.33 17.26
C THR A 78 13.29 25.38 17.89
N TRP A 79 13.14 26.00 19.06
CA TRP A 79 11.97 25.93 19.96
C TRP A 79 10.62 26.44 19.42
N TYR A 80 10.49 26.75 18.14
CA TYR A 80 9.23 27.21 17.55
C TYR A 80 8.94 26.47 16.25
N GLN A 81 7.95 25.56 16.27
CA GLN A 81 7.39 25.01 15.04
C GLN A 81 6.51 26.05 14.38
N ILE A 82 6.56 26.14 13.05
CA ILE A 82 5.59 26.92 12.29
C ILE A 82 4.34 26.04 12.16
N SER A 83 3.55 25.94 13.24
CA SER A 83 2.32 25.16 13.26
C SER A 83 1.17 26.01 12.71
N ALA A 84 0.48 25.47 11.70
CA ALA A 84 -0.60 26.11 10.97
C ALA A 84 -0.14 27.36 10.19
N LEU A 85 0.43 27.11 9.01
CA LEU A 85 0.47 28.13 7.97
C LEU A 85 -0.96 28.63 7.75
N ARG A 86 -1.15 29.93 7.96
CA ARG A 86 -2.45 30.58 7.80
C ARG A 86 -2.95 30.39 6.36
N THR A 87 -4.27 30.55 6.18
CA THR A 87 -4.92 30.45 4.87
C THR A 87 -4.61 31.63 3.93
N ASP A 88 -3.83 32.63 4.37
CA ASP A 88 -3.35 33.76 3.59
C ASP A 88 -2.02 33.44 2.88
N TYR A 89 -2.05 32.41 2.02
CA TYR A 89 -0.95 32.12 1.12
C TYR A 89 -1.32 32.46 -0.32
N LEU A 90 -0.36 33.02 -1.06
CA LEU A 90 -0.44 33.12 -2.51
C LEU A 90 0.05 31.79 -3.09
N ARG A 91 -0.76 31.18 -3.94
CA ARG A 91 -0.39 29.99 -4.71
C ARG A 91 -0.30 30.39 -6.17
N THR A 92 0.82 30.04 -6.78
CA THR A 92 0.96 30.07 -8.24
C THR A 92 1.04 28.64 -8.77
N ASP A 93 1.13 28.49 -10.08
CA ASP A 93 1.40 27.23 -10.76
C ASP A 93 2.77 26.65 -10.38
N LYS A 94 3.71 27.47 -9.90
CA LYS A 94 5.11 27.08 -9.65
C LYS A 94 5.56 27.08 -8.17
N PHE A 95 4.92 27.83 -7.27
CA PHE A 95 5.33 27.87 -5.85
C PHE A 95 4.21 28.37 -4.92
N TYR A 96 4.49 28.31 -3.62
CA TYR A 96 3.65 28.76 -2.52
C TYR A 96 4.37 29.85 -1.73
N LEU A 97 3.66 30.94 -1.43
CA LEU A 97 4.14 32.05 -0.62
C LEU A 97 3.21 32.26 0.58
N TYR A 98 3.73 32.03 1.78
CA TYR A 98 3.04 32.22 3.05
C TYR A 98 3.44 33.54 3.68
N ARG A 99 2.47 34.34 4.10
CA ARG A 99 2.74 35.66 4.68
C ARG A 99 2.78 35.61 6.20
N ASN A 100 3.57 36.52 6.77
CA ASN A 100 3.59 36.77 8.22
C ASN A 100 3.86 35.51 9.08
N CYS A 101 4.77 34.66 8.63
CA CYS A 101 5.23 33.49 9.38
C CYS A 101 6.17 33.92 10.52
N MET A 102 6.01 33.34 11.71
CA MET A 102 6.94 33.55 12.82
C MET A 102 8.05 32.51 12.76
N ILE A 103 9.30 32.95 12.61
CA ILE A 103 10.48 32.08 12.52
C ILE A 103 11.55 32.60 13.48
N MET A 104 12.19 31.71 14.23
CA MET A 104 13.21 32.08 15.22
C MET A 104 14.47 32.63 14.54
N GLU A 105 15.05 33.68 15.11
CA GLU A 105 16.43 34.05 14.80
C GLU A 105 17.37 32.85 14.98
N GLY A 106 18.31 32.70 14.05
CA GLY A 106 19.22 31.55 13.96
C GLY A 106 18.69 30.37 13.15
N ALA A 107 17.42 30.34 12.73
CA ALA A 107 16.97 29.27 11.83
C ALA A 107 17.70 29.33 10.48
N ALA A 108 18.26 28.22 10.02
CA ALA A 108 19.11 28.10 8.82
C ALA A 108 18.68 26.97 7.87
N SER A 109 17.85 26.04 8.33
CA SER A 109 17.31 24.94 7.53
C SER A 109 15.95 24.51 8.04
N PHE A 110 15.11 23.95 7.15
CA PHE A 110 13.78 23.45 7.47
C PHE A 110 13.60 21.98 7.10
N LEU A 111 12.94 21.23 7.99
CA LEU A 111 12.16 20.05 7.59
C LEU A 111 10.74 20.51 7.27
N THR A 112 10.26 20.17 6.07
CA THR A 112 8.92 20.52 5.61
C THR A 112 8.15 19.26 5.26
N TYR A 113 6.89 19.20 5.66
CA TYR A 113 5.99 18.10 5.41
C TYR A 113 4.66 18.61 4.88
N GLY A 114 4.14 17.93 3.87
CA GLY A 114 2.82 18.22 3.32
C GLY A 114 2.21 17.00 2.68
N ARG A 115 0.89 17.03 2.53
CA ARG A 115 0.15 15.96 1.86
C ARG A 115 -0.77 16.54 0.80
N ALA A 116 -1.20 15.73 -0.16
CA ALA A 116 -2.28 16.17 -1.03
C ALA A 116 -3.57 16.43 -0.22
N PRO A 117 -4.32 17.53 -0.47
CA PRO A 117 -5.62 17.77 0.12
C PRO A 117 -6.53 16.54 0.03
N LYS A 118 -7.09 16.15 1.16
CA LYS A 118 -8.02 15.02 1.26
C LYS A 118 -9.34 15.43 0.60
N GLY A 119 -9.59 14.93 -0.61
CA GLY A 119 -10.91 15.06 -1.25
C GLY A 119 -11.96 14.18 -0.55
N SER A 120 -13.16 14.09 -1.12
CA SER A 120 -14.24 13.21 -0.64
C SER A 120 -14.00 11.72 -0.88
N LEU A 121 -12.88 11.35 -1.51
CA LEU A 121 -12.55 9.98 -1.88
C LEU A 121 -12.09 9.15 -0.66
N THR A 122 -12.33 7.84 -0.71
CA THR A 122 -12.00 6.89 0.38
C THR A 122 -10.49 6.72 0.58
N LYS A 123 -10.07 6.12 1.70
CA LYS A 123 -8.66 5.73 1.93
C LYS A 123 -8.17 4.73 0.89
N ALA A 124 -9.04 3.79 0.50
CA ALA A 124 -8.78 2.89 -0.62
C ALA A 124 -8.52 3.66 -1.91
N ALA A 125 -9.14 4.83 -2.10
CA ALA A 125 -9.01 5.72 -3.27
C ALA A 125 -7.77 6.65 -3.24
N ASN A 126 -7.43 7.17 -2.06
CA ASN A 126 -6.41 8.21 -1.88
C ASN A 126 -5.08 7.70 -1.30
N GLY A 127 -5.05 6.46 -0.82
CA GLY A 127 -4.04 5.99 0.09
C GLY A 127 -4.21 6.56 1.50
N SER A 128 -3.36 6.13 2.42
CA SER A 128 -3.30 6.68 3.79
C SER A 128 -1.95 6.42 4.45
N ILE A 129 -1.37 7.47 5.03
CA ILE A 129 -0.16 7.42 5.85
C ILE A 129 -0.51 7.84 7.28
N ILE A 130 -0.05 7.06 8.26
CA ILE A 130 -0.02 7.42 9.67
C ILE A 130 1.28 8.17 9.92
N GLU A 131 1.14 9.37 10.48
CA GLU A 131 2.27 10.21 10.87
C GLU A 131 2.47 10.12 12.39
N THR A 132 3.71 9.90 12.81
CA THR A 132 4.10 9.99 14.21
C THR A 132 5.09 11.13 14.35
N PHE A 133 4.66 12.21 15.01
CA PHE A 133 5.51 13.34 15.32
C PHE A 133 5.64 13.49 16.84
N PRO A 134 6.87 13.52 17.40
CA PRO A 134 7.05 13.80 18.82
C PRO A 134 6.74 15.28 19.09
N LEU A 135 6.45 15.65 20.34
CA LEU A 135 6.18 17.05 20.70
C LEU A 135 7.35 17.98 20.35
N ALA A 136 8.59 17.54 20.62
CA ALA A 136 9.81 18.30 20.34
C ALA A 136 10.18 18.34 18.85
N MET A 137 9.62 17.43 18.04
CA MET A 137 9.93 17.23 16.62
C MET A 137 11.37 16.88 16.27
N ASP A 138 12.04 16.19 17.19
CA ASP A 138 13.33 15.56 16.93
C ASP A 138 13.23 14.57 15.75
N PRO A 139 14.07 14.71 14.70
CA PRO A 139 14.08 13.84 13.53
C PRO A 139 14.16 12.35 13.89
N GLN A 140 14.91 12.00 14.93
CA GLN A 140 15.04 10.63 15.44
C GLN A 140 13.70 9.96 15.77
N HIS A 141 12.64 10.70 16.11
CA HIS A 141 11.34 10.12 16.50
C HIS A 141 10.21 10.41 15.51
N ILE A 142 10.49 11.11 14.40
CA ILE A 142 9.52 11.31 13.32
C ILE A 142 9.41 10.01 12.51
N ARG A 143 8.19 9.50 12.33
CA ARG A 143 7.93 8.27 11.55
C ARG A 143 6.71 8.41 10.66
N PHE A 144 6.75 7.71 9.53
CA PHE A 144 5.62 7.53 8.63
C PHE A 144 5.40 6.04 8.39
N SER A 145 4.17 5.58 8.57
CA SER A 145 3.78 4.19 8.31
C SER A 145 2.49 4.14 7.50
N LEU A 146 2.25 3.02 6.84
CA LEU A 146 1.01 2.79 6.10
C LEU A 146 -0.12 2.43 7.07
N GLU A 147 -1.34 2.90 6.77
CA GLU A 147 -2.49 2.60 7.62
C GLU A 147 -3.07 1.20 7.33
N PRO A 148 -3.19 0.32 8.34
CA PRO A 148 -3.86 -0.98 8.20
C PRO A 148 -5.32 -0.83 7.74
N ILE A 149 -5.77 -1.73 6.87
CA ILE A 149 -7.15 -1.81 6.41
C ILE A 149 -8.06 -2.32 7.52
N SER A 150 -7.56 -3.31 8.28
CA SER A 150 -8.28 -3.96 9.37
C SER A 150 -7.39 -4.15 10.58
N GLN A 151 -8.00 -4.30 11.75
CA GLN A 151 -7.31 -4.69 12.97
C GLN A 151 -7.19 -6.20 13.06
N ARG A 152 -6.26 -6.69 13.90
CA ARG A 152 -6.09 -8.12 14.16
C ARG A 152 -7.18 -8.65 15.09
N VAL A 153 -8.36 -8.90 14.54
CA VAL A 153 -9.53 -9.44 15.26
C VAL A 153 -10.21 -10.55 14.47
N VAL A 154 -10.73 -11.57 15.15
CA VAL A 154 -11.60 -12.55 14.48
C VAL A 154 -12.95 -11.89 14.22
N HIS A 155 -13.25 -11.66 12.95
CA HIS A 155 -14.54 -11.09 12.52
C HIS A 155 -15.66 -12.12 12.69
N SER A 156 -16.84 -11.68 13.12
CA SER A 156 -17.99 -12.57 13.34
C SER A 156 -18.37 -13.34 12.06
N THR A 157 -18.34 -12.70 10.90
CA THR A 157 -18.59 -13.35 9.61
C THR A 157 -17.59 -14.47 9.31
N ALA A 158 -16.31 -14.31 9.70
CA ALA A 158 -15.32 -15.37 9.55
C ALA A 158 -15.66 -16.59 10.43
N THR A 159 -16.08 -16.34 11.67
CA THR A 159 -16.55 -17.40 12.57
C THR A 159 -17.79 -18.10 12.01
N SER A 160 -18.80 -17.35 11.54
CA SER A 160 -20.02 -17.94 10.97
C SER A 160 -19.75 -18.79 9.73
N LEU A 161 -18.86 -18.35 8.85
CA LEU A 161 -18.43 -19.13 7.68
C LEU A 161 -17.69 -20.42 8.09
N ALA A 162 -16.84 -20.36 9.11
CA ALA A 162 -16.16 -21.54 9.65
C ALA A 162 -17.14 -22.51 10.34
N ASP A 163 -18.12 -21.99 11.09
CA ASP A 163 -19.18 -22.80 11.70
C ASP A 163 -20.06 -23.47 10.64
N TYR A 164 -20.40 -22.75 9.57
CA TYR A 164 -21.11 -23.30 8.40
C TYR A 164 -20.34 -24.47 7.77
N MET A 165 -19.06 -24.27 7.44
CA MET A 165 -18.20 -25.34 6.93
C MET A 165 -18.09 -26.52 7.91
N THR A 166 -18.04 -26.26 9.22
CA THR A 166 -18.01 -27.29 10.26
C THR A 166 -19.31 -28.09 10.29
N SER A 167 -20.45 -27.43 10.13
CA SER A 167 -21.76 -28.09 10.12
C SER A 167 -21.89 -29.08 8.95
N ILE A 168 -21.27 -28.77 7.80
CA ILE A 168 -21.20 -29.65 6.63
C ILE A 168 -20.28 -30.84 6.92
N ALA A 169 -19.04 -30.59 7.38
CA ALA A 169 -18.07 -31.64 7.69
C ALA A 169 -18.56 -32.64 8.75
N THR A 170 -19.41 -32.19 9.67
CA THR A 170 -19.93 -32.99 10.79
C THR A 170 -21.33 -33.56 10.56
N ALA A 171 -21.87 -33.41 9.34
CA ALA A 171 -23.18 -33.96 8.97
C ALA A 171 -23.26 -35.47 9.19
N LYS A 172 -24.47 -35.94 9.53
CA LYS A 172 -24.76 -37.34 9.82
C LYS A 172 -26.01 -37.81 9.08
N GLY A 173 -25.92 -38.94 8.40
CA GLY A 173 -27.06 -39.68 7.87
C GLY A 173 -27.26 -40.95 8.69
N ASN A 174 -28.50 -41.26 9.12
CA ASN A 174 -28.80 -42.43 9.95
C ASN A 174 -27.86 -42.58 11.18
N ASN A 175 -27.48 -41.47 11.82
CA ASN A 175 -26.50 -41.38 12.93
C ASN A 175 -25.05 -41.74 12.59
N ILE A 176 -24.72 -42.03 11.34
CA ILE A 176 -23.35 -42.25 10.86
C ILE A 176 -22.79 -40.90 10.41
N ALA A 177 -21.63 -40.50 10.94
CA ALA A 177 -20.96 -39.27 10.52
C ALA A 177 -20.33 -39.44 9.13
N TRP A 178 -20.27 -38.37 8.35
CA TRP A 178 -19.68 -38.41 7.00
C TRP A 178 -18.26 -39.02 6.99
N LYS A 179 -17.40 -38.60 7.92
CA LYS A 179 -16.04 -39.16 8.09
C LYS A 179 -16.01 -40.69 8.32
N ASP A 180 -17.10 -41.24 8.86
CA ASP A 180 -17.25 -42.66 9.23
C ASP A 180 -18.05 -43.45 8.18
N SER A 181 -18.39 -42.83 7.03
CA SER A 181 -19.17 -43.46 5.95
C SER A 181 -18.59 -44.82 5.53
N PRO A 182 -19.43 -45.84 5.26
CA PRO A 182 -18.96 -47.11 4.71
C PRO A 182 -18.41 -46.97 3.28
N SER A 183 -18.80 -45.93 2.54
CA SER A 183 -18.31 -45.65 1.19
C SER A 183 -16.92 -45.03 1.19
N ASN A 184 -15.97 -45.68 0.51
CA ASN A 184 -14.63 -45.13 0.29
C ASN A 184 -14.67 -43.80 -0.50
N VAL A 185 -15.61 -43.65 -1.44
CA VAL A 185 -15.77 -42.40 -2.21
C VAL A 185 -16.15 -41.25 -1.29
N LEU A 186 -17.14 -41.46 -0.40
CA LEU A 186 -17.56 -40.42 0.53
C LEU A 186 -16.46 -40.09 1.55
N LYS A 187 -15.69 -41.08 2.00
CA LYS A 187 -14.51 -40.84 2.85
C LYS A 187 -13.45 -39.99 2.15
N THR A 188 -13.13 -40.28 0.88
CA THR A 188 -12.20 -39.47 0.10
C THR A 188 -12.74 -38.05 -0.09
N MET A 189 -14.04 -37.90 -0.36
CA MET A 189 -14.67 -36.58 -0.46
C MET A 189 -14.61 -35.81 0.86
N PHE A 190 -14.77 -36.49 2.02
CA PHE A 190 -14.59 -35.86 3.32
C PHE A 190 -13.16 -35.34 3.49
N LEU A 191 -12.15 -36.18 3.21
CA LEU A 191 -10.74 -35.77 3.32
C LEU A 191 -10.42 -34.57 2.43
N ASN A 192 -10.91 -34.57 1.18
CA ASN A 192 -10.78 -33.43 0.28
C ASN A 192 -11.51 -32.19 0.83
N PHE A 193 -12.72 -32.36 1.38
CA PHE A 193 -13.50 -31.26 1.97
C PHE A 193 -12.79 -30.56 3.12
N VAL A 194 -12.18 -31.34 4.02
CA VAL A 194 -11.39 -30.80 5.15
C VAL A 194 -9.94 -30.50 4.78
N ASN A 195 -9.57 -30.61 3.50
CA ASN A 195 -8.21 -30.44 2.97
C ASN A 195 -7.16 -31.26 3.73
N GLN A 196 -7.47 -32.51 4.05
CA GLN A 196 -6.59 -33.47 4.72
C GLN A 196 -6.09 -34.53 3.76
N THR A 197 -4.91 -35.06 4.09
CA THR A 197 -4.46 -36.35 3.58
C THR A 197 -4.50 -37.37 4.72
N GLU A 198 -4.50 -38.66 4.40
CA GLU A 198 -4.44 -39.71 5.44
C GLU A 198 -3.19 -39.61 6.34
N ALA A 199 -2.14 -38.93 5.86
CA ALA A 199 -0.86 -38.78 6.56
C ALA A 199 -0.78 -37.52 7.47
N VAL A 200 -1.72 -36.58 7.38
CA VAL A 200 -1.64 -35.29 8.08
C VAL A 200 -2.86 -35.08 8.99
N THR A 201 -2.61 -34.95 10.30
CA THR A 201 -3.61 -34.58 11.29
C THR A 201 -3.83 -33.06 11.30
N GLY A 202 -5.05 -32.62 10.98
CA GLY A 202 -5.41 -31.21 10.80
C GLY A 202 -5.22 -30.76 9.35
N GLY A 203 -6.30 -30.30 8.72
CA GLY A 203 -6.31 -29.95 7.29
C GLY A 203 -5.30 -28.86 6.94
N ASN A 204 -4.92 -28.79 5.67
CA ASN A 204 -4.23 -27.64 5.11
C ASN A 204 -5.15 -26.41 5.10
N VAL A 205 -4.58 -25.25 4.87
CA VAL A 205 -5.35 -24.00 4.77
C VAL A 205 -6.28 -24.06 3.55
N LEU A 206 -7.49 -23.54 3.71
CA LEU A 206 -8.46 -23.34 2.64
C LEU A 206 -8.82 -21.84 2.55
N PRO A 207 -9.24 -21.37 1.36
CA PRO A 207 -9.80 -20.03 1.21
C PRO A 207 -11.02 -19.83 2.09
N GLY A 208 -10.99 -18.76 2.89
CA GLY A 208 -12.03 -18.42 3.86
C GLY A 208 -13.00 -17.34 3.41
N SER A 209 -12.83 -16.78 2.21
CA SER A 209 -13.75 -15.77 1.67
C SER A 209 -15.14 -16.38 1.42
N SER A 210 -16.18 -15.58 1.61
CA SER A 210 -17.57 -15.96 1.31
C SER A 210 -17.74 -16.48 -0.12
N ALA A 211 -17.13 -15.83 -1.11
CA ALA A 211 -17.18 -16.25 -2.52
C ALA A 211 -16.61 -17.66 -2.74
N ASN A 212 -15.40 -17.93 -2.23
CA ASN A 212 -14.79 -19.26 -2.32
C ASN A 212 -15.60 -20.34 -1.58
N ILE A 213 -16.03 -20.08 -0.34
CA ILE A 213 -16.80 -21.04 0.45
C ILE A 213 -18.13 -21.37 -0.24
N LYS A 214 -18.83 -20.36 -0.77
CA LYS A 214 -20.06 -20.52 -1.53
C LYS A 214 -19.82 -21.36 -2.78
N ALA A 215 -18.82 -21.00 -3.60
CA ALA A 215 -18.49 -21.75 -4.81
C ALA A 215 -18.14 -23.22 -4.49
N TYR A 216 -17.29 -23.45 -3.49
CA TYR A 216 -16.83 -24.79 -3.11
C TYR A 216 -17.97 -25.67 -2.62
N THR A 217 -18.83 -25.14 -1.75
CA THR A 217 -19.99 -25.89 -1.23
C THR A 217 -21.06 -26.14 -2.30
N GLN A 218 -21.24 -25.25 -3.27
CA GLN A 218 -22.14 -25.49 -4.41
C GLN A 218 -21.59 -26.55 -5.37
N LEU A 219 -20.28 -26.59 -5.60
CA LEU A 219 -19.65 -27.68 -6.35
C LEU A 219 -19.88 -29.03 -5.65
N LEU A 220 -19.65 -29.09 -4.33
CA LEU A 220 -19.92 -30.28 -3.53
C LEU A 220 -21.40 -30.71 -3.62
N LYS A 221 -22.34 -29.78 -3.48
CA LYS A 221 -23.78 -30.06 -3.63
C LYS A 221 -24.11 -30.67 -4.99
N THR A 222 -23.52 -30.12 -6.06
CA THR A 222 -23.73 -30.61 -7.43
C THR A 222 -23.28 -32.06 -7.57
N VAL A 223 -22.07 -32.38 -7.08
CA VAL A 223 -21.53 -33.74 -7.10
C VAL A 223 -22.43 -34.69 -6.31
N LEU A 224 -22.78 -34.35 -5.06
CA LEU A 224 -23.64 -35.18 -4.21
C LEU A 224 -25.04 -35.42 -4.81
N SER A 225 -25.63 -34.38 -5.42
CA SER A 225 -26.93 -34.50 -6.10
C SER A 225 -26.85 -35.43 -7.30
N GLY A 226 -25.75 -35.37 -8.05
CA GLY A 226 -25.47 -36.31 -9.14
C GLY A 226 -25.34 -37.76 -8.64
N MET A 227 -24.67 -37.97 -7.50
CA MET A 227 -24.53 -39.30 -6.90
C MET A 227 -25.88 -39.87 -6.45
N LEU A 228 -26.76 -39.06 -5.84
CA LEU A 228 -28.11 -39.46 -5.43
C LEU A 228 -29.00 -39.87 -6.60
N ASN A 229 -28.88 -39.19 -7.75
CA ASN A 229 -29.69 -39.45 -8.93
C ASN A 229 -29.11 -40.56 -9.83
N GLY A 230 -27.81 -40.80 -9.78
CA GLY A 230 -27.07 -41.61 -10.77
C GLY A 230 -26.47 -42.93 -10.27
N MET A 231 -26.35 -43.15 -8.96
CA MET A 231 -25.75 -44.38 -8.40
C MET A 231 -26.68 -45.06 -7.39
N SER A 232 -26.68 -46.40 -7.38
CA SER A 232 -27.26 -47.19 -6.29
C SER A 232 -26.41 -47.02 -5.02
N LEU A 233 -26.54 -45.88 -4.35
CA LEU A 233 -25.98 -45.66 -3.01
C LEU A 233 -26.69 -46.58 -2.02
N SER A 234 -25.95 -47.02 -0.99
CA SER A 234 -26.57 -47.69 0.16
C SER A 234 -27.54 -46.72 0.87
N GLY A 235 -28.48 -47.24 1.65
CA GLY A 235 -29.43 -46.39 2.39
C GLY A 235 -28.74 -45.40 3.33
N ASP A 236 -27.60 -45.79 3.91
CA ASP A 236 -26.81 -44.94 4.80
C ASP A 236 -26.03 -43.86 4.03
N ASP A 237 -25.39 -44.22 2.91
CA ASP A 237 -24.65 -43.25 2.09
C ASP A 237 -25.58 -42.20 1.46
N ALA A 238 -26.78 -42.62 1.02
CA ALA A 238 -27.80 -41.70 0.52
C ALA A 238 -28.31 -40.75 1.63
N ALA A 239 -28.47 -41.25 2.85
CA ALA A 239 -28.84 -40.42 4.00
C ALA A 239 -27.72 -39.42 4.36
N ILE A 240 -26.45 -39.82 4.26
CA ILE A 240 -25.30 -38.92 4.49
C ILE A 240 -25.27 -37.82 3.44
N CYS A 241 -25.37 -38.16 2.15
CA CYS A 241 -25.42 -37.17 1.06
C CYS A 241 -26.55 -36.15 1.27
N THR A 242 -27.75 -36.63 1.60
CA THR A 242 -28.92 -35.76 1.89
C THR A 242 -28.63 -34.82 3.05
N ALA A 243 -28.10 -35.34 4.17
CA ALA A 243 -27.78 -34.52 5.33
C ALA A 243 -26.71 -33.45 5.03
N ILE A 244 -25.71 -33.76 4.21
CA ILE A 244 -24.69 -32.79 3.78
C ILE A 244 -25.34 -31.68 2.92
N ILE A 245 -26.18 -32.04 1.95
CA ILE A 245 -26.89 -31.08 1.08
C ILE A 245 -27.77 -30.15 1.91
N GLU A 246 -28.52 -30.68 2.88
CA GLU A 246 -29.33 -29.87 3.80
C GLU A 246 -28.50 -28.84 4.56
N LYS A 247 -27.26 -29.19 4.96
CA LYS A 247 -26.35 -28.23 5.60
C LYS A 247 -25.85 -27.18 4.62
N ILE A 248 -25.51 -27.57 3.39
CA ILE A 248 -25.11 -26.61 2.34
C ILE A 248 -26.23 -25.58 2.08
N ASP A 249 -27.49 -26.00 2.12
CA ASP A 249 -28.64 -25.12 1.91
C ASP A 249 -28.92 -24.13 3.05
N THR A 250 -28.15 -24.21 4.14
CA THR A 250 -28.20 -23.24 5.23
C THR A 250 -27.30 -22.01 5.03
N TYR A 251 -26.62 -21.90 3.88
CA TYR A 251 -25.78 -20.74 3.57
C TYR A 251 -26.56 -19.42 3.70
N ASP A 252 -26.03 -18.48 4.48
CA ASP A 252 -26.64 -17.18 4.69
C ASP A 252 -26.01 -16.13 3.76
N ASN A 253 -26.83 -15.52 2.91
CA ASN A 253 -26.39 -14.45 2.00
C ASN A 253 -25.92 -13.19 2.77
N ALA A 254 -26.20 -13.06 4.07
CA ALA A 254 -25.63 -12.00 4.91
C ALA A 254 -24.09 -12.07 5.01
N TRP A 255 -23.47 -13.20 4.68
CA TRP A 255 -22.01 -13.35 4.66
C TRP A 255 -21.36 -12.88 3.35
N ASP A 256 -22.16 -12.66 2.30
CA ASP A 256 -21.65 -12.31 0.97
C ASP A 256 -20.80 -11.03 1.02
N GLY A 257 -19.67 -11.07 0.31
CA GLY A 257 -18.72 -9.97 0.23
C GLY A 257 -17.64 -9.99 1.31
N PHE A 258 -17.67 -10.89 2.30
CA PHE A 258 -16.52 -11.07 3.21
C PHE A 258 -15.34 -11.77 2.48
N PRO A 259 -14.08 -11.32 2.64
CA PRO A 259 -13.60 -10.18 3.45
C PRO A 259 -13.53 -8.84 2.69
N ALA A 260 -13.88 -8.80 1.41
CA ALA A 260 -13.85 -7.59 0.59
C ALA A 260 -14.69 -6.42 1.15
N SER A 261 -15.75 -6.72 1.89
CA SER A 261 -16.56 -5.74 2.63
C SER A 261 -15.79 -5.00 3.73
N LEU A 262 -14.67 -5.56 4.20
CA LEU A 262 -13.72 -4.92 5.09
C LEU A 262 -12.63 -4.15 4.33
N GLY A 263 -12.63 -4.19 3.00
CA GLY A 263 -11.60 -3.62 2.13
C GLY A 263 -10.40 -4.53 1.89
N LEU A 264 -10.44 -5.79 2.34
CA LEU A 264 -9.32 -6.75 2.24
C LEU A 264 -9.37 -7.57 0.94
N PRO A 265 -8.24 -8.15 0.47
CA PRO A 265 -8.27 -9.14 -0.60
C PRO A 265 -8.96 -10.43 -0.13
N ASP A 266 -9.57 -11.19 -1.04
CA ASP A 266 -10.34 -12.38 -0.65
C ASP A 266 -9.44 -13.43 0.02
N GLY A 267 -8.22 -13.54 -0.45
CA GLY A 267 -7.19 -14.44 0.04
C GLY A 267 -6.53 -13.97 1.34
N ALA A 268 -6.96 -12.86 1.93
CA ALA A 268 -6.67 -12.55 3.33
C ALA A 268 -7.51 -13.41 4.28
N ALA A 269 -8.68 -13.90 3.84
CA ALA A 269 -9.49 -14.80 4.62
C ALA A 269 -9.05 -16.25 4.38
N ALA A 270 -8.71 -16.94 5.45
CA ALA A 270 -8.29 -18.33 5.45
C ALA A 270 -8.98 -19.10 6.58
N ILE A 271 -9.33 -20.35 6.34
CA ILE A 271 -9.86 -21.27 7.34
C ILE A 271 -9.04 -22.57 7.34
N ARG A 272 -9.03 -23.27 8.47
CA ARG A 272 -8.34 -24.55 8.60
C ARG A 272 -9.12 -25.52 9.45
N TRP A 273 -9.19 -26.78 9.03
CA TRP A 273 -9.75 -27.84 9.85
C TRP A 273 -8.75 -28.29 10.94
N ASN A 274 -9.13 -28.19 12.21
CA ASN A 274 -8.28 -28.55 13.35
C ASN A 274 -8.39 -30.03 13.77
N GLY A 275 -9.15 -30.85 13.04
CA GLY A 275 -9.49 -32.24 13.40
C GLY A 275 -10.95 -32.40 13.85
N THR A 276 -11.58 -31.33 14.34
CA THR A 276 -12.95 -31.34 14.86
C THR A 276 -13.83 -30.24 14.29
N SER A 277 -13.25 -29.08 13.98
CA SER A 277 -13.95 -27.93 13.40
C SER A 277 -13.04 -27.12 12.48
N PHE A 278 -13.63 -26.32 11.60
CA PHE A 278 -12.92 -25.26 10.91
C PHE A 278 -12.69 -24.09 11.85
N THR A 279 -11.51 -23.49 11.79
CA THR A 279 -11.17 -22.28 12.53
C THR A 279 -10.63 -21.20 11.58
N PRO A 280 -11.08 -19.93 11.73
CA PRO A 280 -10.49 -18.81 11.02
C PRO A 280 -9.01 -18.66 11.35
N GLN A 281 -8.19 -18.42 10.32
CA GLN A 281 -6.76 -18.17 10.46
C GLN A 281 -6.53 -16.66 10.34
N ILE A 282 -6.28 -16.00 11.47
CA ILE A 282 -6.13 -14.52 11.54
C ILE A 282 -4.72 -14.04 11.90
N SER A 283 -3.83 -14.97 12.23
CA SER A 283 -2.47 -14.69 12.68
C SER A 283 -1.47 -15.53 11.91
N TYR A 284 -0.26 -15.02 11.77
CA TYR A 284 0.89 -15.81 11.34
C TYR A 284 1.09 -16.98 12.31
N THR A 285 1.07 -18.19 11.77
CA THR A 285 1.63 -19.37 12.43
C THR A 285 2.47 -20.10 11.41
N SER A 286 3.61 -20.67 11.82
CA SER A 286 4.48 -21.49 10.96
C SER A 286 3.77 -22.70 10.34
N LEU A 287 2.58 -23.03 10.85
CA LEU A 287 1.70 -24.09 10.38
C LEU A 287 0.69 -23.65 9.31
N ALA A 288 0.41 -22.35 9.18
CA ALA A 288 -0.60 -21.83 8.25
C ALA A 288 0.01 -21.18 7.00
N ASP A 289 1.25 -20.67 7.07
CA ASP A 289 1.95 -19.99 5.96
C ASP A 289 1.07 -18.95 5.22
N ILE A 290 0.25 -18.23 5.98
CA ILE A 290 -0.59 -17.11 5.51
C ILE A 290 -0.13 -15.78 6.12
N ASN A 291 -0.61 -14.70 5.51
CA ASN A 291 -0.50 -13.35 6.05
C ASN A 291 -1.56 -13.07 7.11
N GLY A 292 -1.18 -12.39 8.20
CA GLY A 292 -2.16 -11.85 9.14
C GLY A 292 -3.02 -10.75 8.50
N ILE A 293 -4.32 -10.74 8.80
CA ILE A 293 -5.28 -9.81 8.19
C ILE A 293 -4.97 -8.32 8.46
N ASP A 294 -4.27 -8.05 9.55
CA ASP A 294 -3.86 -6.71 9.98
C ASP A 294 -2.63 -6.18 9.23
N ARG A 295 -1.96 -7.03 8.45
CA ARG A 295 -0.79 -6.64 7.67
C ARG A 295 -1.15 -6.04 6.31
N PHE A 296 -2.40 -6.14 5.88
CA PHE A 296 -2.85 -5.47 4.67
C PHE A 296 -3.14 -4.00 4.98
N THR A 297 -2.48 -3.10 4.26
CA THR A 297 -2.60 -1.65 4.42
C THR A 297 -3.16 -1.01 3.16
N TYR A 298 -3.71 0.18 3.30
CA TYR A 298 -3.98 1.03 2.14
C TYR A 298 -2.65 1.38 1.43
N PRO A 299 -2.68 1.74 0.13
CA PRO A 299 -1.54 2.36 -0.52
C PRO A 299 -1.08 3.62 0.19
N ALA A 300 0.15 4.07 -0.08
CA ALA A 300 0.62 5.34 0.45
C ALA A 300 -0.24 6.49 -0.10
N GLU A 301 -0.57 7.48 0.74
CA GLU A 301 -1.11 8.74 0.23
C GLU A 301 0.01 9.59 -0.37
N ILE A 302 -0.33 10.55 -1.24
CA ILE A 302 0.67 11.50 -1.71
C ILE A 302 1.17 12.34 -0.56
N TYR A 303 2.47 12.23 -0.36
CA TYR A 303 3.21 12.94 0.65
C TYR A 303 4.38 13.66 0.04
N TYR A 304 4.64 14.85 0.55
CA TYR A 304 5.75 15.71 0.18
C TYR A 304 6.64 15.92 1.41
N TYR A 305 7.94 15.87 1.18
CA TYR A 305 8.92 16.18 2.21
C TYR A 305 9.98 17.13 1.63
N GLY A 306 10.54 17.95 2.51
CA GLY A 306 11.71 18.76 2.20
C GLY A 306 12.67 18.73 3.36
N ASN A 307 13.94 18.49 3.07
CA ASN A 307 15.04 18.73 3.98
C ASN A 307 15.94 19.75 3.29
N SER A 308 15.77 21.02 3.60
CA SER A 308 16.34 22.11 2.80
C SER A 308 17.01 23.15 3.68
N ARG A 309 18.14 23.65 3.21
CA ARG A 309 18.69 24.93 3.66
C ARG A 309 17.75 26.07 3.25
N ILE A 310 17.91 27.24 3.85
CA ILE A 310 17.15 28.43 3.46
C ILE A 310 18.03 29.45 2.76
N VAL A 311 17.38 30.40 2.09
CA VAL A 311 17.95 31.71 1.75
C VAL A 311 17.12 32.79 2.42
N THR A 312 17.74 33.92 2.76
CA THR A 312 17.09 35.00 3.51
C THR A 312 17.28 36.36 2.84
N SER A 313 16.54 37.34 3.33
CA SER A 313 16.64 38.73 2.89
C SER A 313 16.10 39.70 3.90
N ASN A 314 16.63 40.92 3.89
CA ASN A 314 16.18 42.07 4.67
C ASN A 314 15.25 43.04 3.93
N ILE A 315 14.91 42.76 2.66
CA ILE A 315 14.06 43.64 1.84
C ILE A 315 12.57 43.31 2.04
N ASP A 316 11.80 44.29 2.50
CA ASP A 316 10.33 44.25 2.57
C ASP A 316 9.68 44.33 1.16
N GLY A 317 8.51 43.70 0.99
CA GLY A 317 7.67 43.99 -0.18
C GLY A 317 8.11 43.38 -1.51
N ARG A 318 8.83 42.24 -1.50
CA ARG A 318 9.15 41.45 -2.70
C ARG A 318 7.93 40.81 -3.39
N GLN A 319 6.73 41.27 -3.08
CA GLN A 319 5.50 40.81 -3.72
C GLN A 319 5.62 40.86 -5.25
N GLN A 320 6.30 41.86 -5.82
CA GLN A 320 6.54 41.95 -7.27
C GLN A 320 7.33 40.76 -7.86
N ILE A 321 8.32 40.23 -7.13
CA ILE A 321 9.05 39.01 -7.54
C ILE A 321 8.11 37.80 -7.51
N TYR A 322 7.05 37.84 -6.69
CA TYR A 322 6.05 36.79 -6.54
C TYR A 322 4.76 37.02 -7.35
N ASP A 323 4.50 38.25 -7.80
CA ASP A 323 3.33 38.64 -8.58
C ASP A 323 3.60 38.48 -10.09
N ASP A 324 4.88 38.52 -10.53
CA ASP A 324 5.31 38.38 -11.95
C ASP A 324 5.74 36.95 -12.35
N VAL A 325 5.28 35.96 -11.59
CA VAL A 325 5.89 34.62 -11.51
C VAL A 325 5.41 33.57 -12.47
N SER A 326 4.42 33.88 -13.27
CA SER A 326 4.00 33.01 -14.37
C SER A 326 5.17 32.62 -15.29
N ASN A 327 6.29 33.38 -15.29
CA ASN A 327 7.41 33.19 -16.20
C ASN A 327 8.76 32.82 -15.55
N GLN A 328 8.87 32.61 -14.24
CA GLN A 328 10.15 32.35 -13.58
C GLN A 328 10.30 30.89 -13.10
N GLU A 329 11.50 30.34 -13.18
CA GLU A 329 11.88 29.06 -12.56
C GLU A 329 12.31 29.26 -11.10
N TRP A 330 12.24 28.21 -10.25
CA TRP A 330 12.54 28.36 -8.81
C TRP A 330 13.92 28.93 -8.55
N TYR A 331 14.94 28.43 -9.26
CA TYR A 331 16.29 28.97 -9.20
C TYR A 331 16.37 30.47 -9.53
N GLN A 332 15.57 30.96 -10.48
CA GLN A 332 15.53 32.38 -10.83
C GLN A 332 14.90 33.22 -9.72
N VAL A 333 13.86 32.71 -9.05
CA VAL A 333 13.26 33.36 -7.88
C VAL A 333 14.28 33.47 -6.75
N LEU A 334 15.04 32.40 -6.49
CA LEU A 334 16.09 32.39 -5.46
C LEU A 334 17.23 33.37 -5.78
N THR A 335 17.70 33.43 -7.02
CA THR A 335 18.88 34.25 -7.39
C THR A 335 18.57 35.72 -7.65
N SER A 336 17.39 36.03 -8.19
CA SER A 336 16.94 37.42 -8.39
C SER A 336 16.38 38.04 -7.11
N GLY A 337 15.83 37.19 -6.24
CA GLY A 337 14.97 37.59 -5.16
C GLY A 337 15.47 37.22 -3.79
N TYR A 338 16.71 36.77 -3.59
CA TYR A 338 17.31 36.52 -2.28
C TYR A 338 18.83 36.78 -2.26
N GLU A 339 19.38 37.01 -1.06
CA GLU A 339 20.82 36.95 -0.87
C GLU A 339 21.23 35.46 -0.90
N TYR A 340 21.55 34.96 -2.09
CA TYR A 340 21.93 33.56 -2.29
C TYR A 340 23.28 33.28 -1.63
N GLN A 341 23.24 32.92 -0.34
CA GLN A 341 24.40 32.59 0.48
C GLN A 341 24.26 31.16 1.02
N ASP A 342 25.35 30.40 1.03
CA ASP A 342 25.31 29.00 1.48
C ASP A 342 25.10 28.81 2.98
N ASN A 343 25.36 29.84 3.79
CA ASN A 343 25.22 29.84 5.26
C ASN A 343 24.15 30.84 5.75
N ALA A 344 23.11 31.07 4.96
CA ALA A 344 22.04 31.98 5.37
C ALA A 344 21.35 31.50 6.66
N ALA A 345 20.98 32.46 7.52
CA ALA A 345 20.15 32.24 8.69
C ALA A 345 19.21 33.42 8.91
N VAL A 346 18.13 33.19 9.65
CA VAL A 346 17.19 34.23 10.06
C VAL A 346 17.87 35.14 11.09
N THR A 347 17.73 36.45 10.88
CA THR A 347 18.23 37.50 11.79
C THR A 347 17.09 38.46 12.12
N HIS A 348 17.25 39.32 13.12
CA HIS A 348 16.27 40.39 13.44
C HIS A 348 15.90 41.29 12.24
N ASN A 349 16.76 41.40 11.22
CA ASN A 349 16.49 42.19 10.01
C ASN A 349 15.88 41.38 8.88
N THR A 350 15.74 40.06 9.01
CA THR A 350 15.12 39.22 7.98
C THR A 350 13.65 39.60 7.82
N ARG A 351 13.21 39.69 6.56
CA ARG A 351 11.85 40.01 6.12
C ARG A 351 11.26 38.93 5.23
N SER A 352 12.10 38.15 4.55
CA SER A 352 11.66 37.02 3.76
C SER A 352 12.65 35.86 3.80
N VAL A 353 12.11 34.64 3.70
CA VAL A 353 12.82 33.36 3.70
C VAL A 353 12.29 32.51 2.55
N ALA A 354 13.17 31.78 1.86
CA ALA A 354 12.77 30.72 0.92
C ALA A 354 13.56 29.44 1.16
N ILE A 355 12.96 28.28 0.87
CA ILE A 355 13.70 27.02 0.85
C ILE A 355 14.59 26.95 -0.39
N LYS A 356 15.83 26.48 -0.25
CA LYS A 356 16.74 26.34 -1.38
C LYS A 356 16.33 25.17 -2.28
N ASP A 357 16.04 24.03 -1.68
CA ASP A 357 15.73 22.78 -2.36
C ASP A 357 14.20 22.59 -2.42
N PRO A 358 13.62 22.33 -3.60
CA PRO A 358 12.21 22.00 -3.75
C PRO A 358 11.74 20.85 -2.84
N LEU A 359 10.45 20.85 -2.50
CA LEU A 359 9.82 19.68 -1.88
C LEU A 359 9.80 18.53 -2.88
N GLN A 360 10.17 17.34 -2.40
CA GLN A 360 10.15 16.08 -3.14
C GLN A 360 8.97 15.22 -2.70
N TYR A 361 8.60 14.23 -3.51
CA TYR A 361 7.68 13.19 -3.06
C TYR A 361 8.35 12.31 -2.02
N GLY A 362 7.72 12.16 -0.85
CA GLY A 362 8.15 11.19 0.16
C GLY A 362 7.79 9.74 -0.18
N VAL A 363 7.08 9.52 -1.30
CA VAL A 363 6.60 8.19 -1.71
C VAL A 363 7.15 7.83 -3.09
N ALA A 364 7.19 6.53 -3.37
CA ALA A 364 7.55 5.98 -4.66
C ALA A 364 6.31 5.56 -5.44
N ARG A 365 6.40 5.50 -6.78
CA ARG A 365 5.33 5.01 -7.65
C ARG A 365 5.70 3.65 -8.25
N LEU A 366 4.90 2.63 -7.98
CA LEU A 366 4.89 1.40 -8.75
C LEU A 366 3.95 1.56 -9.94
N GLN A 367 4.42 1.28 -11.14
CA GLN A 367 3.63 1.20 -12.36
C GLN A 367 3.63 -0.23 -12.88
N VAL A 368 2.47 -0.90 -12.89
CA VAL A 368 2.33 -2.25 -13.44
C VAL A 368 1.75 -2.14 -14.84
N LYS A 369 2.45 -2.71 -15.81
CA LYS A 369 2.02 -2.90 -17.20
C LYS A 369 1.78 -4.38 -17.44
N LEU A 370 0.52 -4.76 -17.61
CA LEU A 370 0.19 -6.10 -18.08
C LEU A 370 0.46 -6.17 -19.58
N ILE A 371 1.39 -7.03 -19.98
CA ILE A 371 1.69 -7.29 -21.39
C ILE A 371 0.97 -8.55 -21.87
N LYS A 372 0.85 -8.68 -23.21
CA LYS A 372 0.12 -9.78 -23.83
C LYS A 372 0.60 -11.15 -23.33
N THR A 373 -0.35 -12.04 -23.12
CA THR A 373 -0.09 -13.45 -22.76
C THR A 373 -0.45 -14.38 -23.94
N ALA A 374 -0.29 -15.69 -23.74
CA ALA A 374 -0.75 -16.71 -24.68
C ALA A 374 -2.29 -16.77 -24.72
N SER A 375 -2.85 -17.30 -25.81
CA SER A 375 -4.31 -17.52 -25.93
C SER A 375 -4.85 -18.59 -24.98
N GLU A 376 -3.95 -19.43 -24.45
CA GLU A 376 -4.23 -20.47 -23.47
C GLU A 376 -3.11 -20.50 -22.45
N LEU A 377 -3.44 -20.77 -21.19
CA LEU A 377 -2.49 -20.91 -20.11
C LEU A 377 -2.64 -22.28 -19.45
N GLU A 378 -1.53 -22.97 -19.25
CA GLU A 378 -1.54 -24.28 -18.59
C GLU A 378 -1.79 -24.14 -17.08
N ASP A 379 -2.68 -24.98 -16.56
CA ASP A 379 -2.88 -25.17 -15.12
C ASP A 379 -1.83 -26.12 -14.51
N ALA A 380 -1.92 -26.41 -13.22
CA ALA A 380 -0.95 -27.28 -12.52
C ALA A 380 -1.01 -28.75 -12.95
N LYS A 381 -2.06 -29.17 -13.67
CA LYS A 381 -2.19 -30.50 -14.27
C LYS A 381 -1.80 -30.53 -15.76
N GLY A 382 -1.37 -29.40 -16.32
CA GLY A 382 -1.04 -29.25 -17.73
C GLY A 382 -2.27 -29.10 -18.64
N SER A 383 -3.44 -28.79 -18.08
CA SER A 383 -4.66 -28.56 -18.84
C SER A 383 -4.65 -27.13 -19.41
N PRO A 384 -4.95 -26.93 -20.71
CA PRO A 384 -5.00 -25.59 -21.28
C PRO A 384 -6.27 -24.87 -20.87
N ILE A 385 -6.13 -23.66 -20.32
CA ILE A 385 -7.24 -22.78 -19.93
C ILE A 385 -7.30 -21.61 -20.91
N PRO A 386 -8.40 -21.45 -21.69
CA PRO A 386 -8.54 -20.36 -22.64
C PRO A 386 -8.53 -18.96 -21.99
N VAL A 387 -7.74 -18.06 -22.54
CA VAL A 387 -7.68 -16.64 -22.16
C VAL A 387 -8.60 -15.84 -23.09
N GLY A 388 -9.87 -15.76 -22.72
CA GLY A 388 -10.86 -14.90 -23.38
C GLY A 388 -10.75 -13.44 -22.96
N ALA A 389 -11.45 -12.56 -23.68
CA ALA A 389 -11.39 -11.11 -23.48
C ALA A 389 -11.81 -10.62 -22.07
N THR A 390 -12.61 -11.43 -21.36
CA THR A 390 -13.12 -11.13 -20.02
C THR A 390 -12.81 -12.21 -18.99
N SER A 391 -11.97 -13.19 -19.34
CA SER A 391 -11.76 -14.39 -18.53
C SER A 391 -11.05 -14.10 -17.20
N PHE A 392 -10.12 -13.15 -17.18
CA PHE A 392 -9.33 -12.86 -15.98
C PHE A 392 -9.20 -11.35 -15.76
N PRO A 393 -10.22 -10.68 -15.19
CA PRO A 393 -10.08 -9.29 -14.76
C PRO A 393 -9.09 -9.20 -13.59
N LEU A 394 -8.16 -8.24 -13.68
CA LEU A 394 -7.29 -7.81 -12.58
C LEU A 394 -8.12 -6.93 -11.64
N THR A 395 -8.24 -7.36 -10.39
CA THR A 395 -9.04 -6.66 -9.36
C THR A 395 -8.21 -6.00 -8.28
N GLY A 396 -6.95 -6.40 -8.14
CA GLY A 396 -6.06 -5.78 -7.16
C GLY A 396 -4.58 -6.07 -7.38
N ILE A 397 -3.75 -5.26 -6.74
CA ILE A 397 -2.31 -5.42 -6.65
C ILE A 397 -1.93 -5.43 -5.17
N ILE A 398 -1.06 -6.36 -4.78
CA ILE A 398 -0.47 -6.40 -3.45
C ILE A 398 1.04 -6.18 -3.57
N VAL A 399 1.59 -5.25 -2.81
CA VAL A 399 3.05 -4.99 -2.75
C VAL A 399 3.54 -5.27 -1.35
N GLY A 400 4.45 -6.24 -1.21
CA GLY A 400 4.98 -6.63 0.09
C GLY A 400 6.28 -5.94 0.49
N GLY A 401 6.80 -6.35 1.65
CA GLY A 401 8.07 -5.85 2.17
C GLY A 401 8.04 -4.39 2.62
N GLN A 402 6.86 -3.80 2.80
CA GLN A 402 6.71 -2.40 3.19
C GLN A 402 6.94 -2.25 4.70
N MET A 403 7.62 -1.19 5.10
CA MET A 403 7.97 -0.91 6.49
C MET A 403 7.88 0.60 6.75
N PRO A 404 7.77 1.02 8.02
CA PRO A 404 7.82 2.43 8.38
C PRO A 404 9.14 3.11 7.94
N VAL A 405 9.06 4.38 7.61
CA VAL A 405 10.20 5.24 7.21
C VAL A 405 10.39 6.39 8.21
N GLY A 406 11.59 6.97 8.19
CA GLY A 406 12.03 8.04 9.07
C GLY A 406 11.58 9.44 8.64
N PHE A 407 12.16 10.45 9.27
CA PHE A 407 11.88 11.87 9.01
C PHE A 407 12.13 12.29 7.55
N ASP A 408 13.06 11.62 6.87
CA ASP A 408 13.46 11.88 5.49
C ASP A 408 12.76 10.95 4.48
N PHE A 409 11.72 10.23 4.91
CA PHE A 409 11.05 9.18 4.15
C PHE A 409 11.96 8.02 3.72
N ALA A 410 13.13 7.88 4.36
CA ALA A 410 14.02 6.75 4.15
C ALA A 410 13.85 5.63 5.20
N PRO A 411 14.18 4.39 4.81
CA PRO A 411 14.42 3.31 5.76
C PRO A 411 15.36 3.75 6.89
N THR A 412 14.97 3.56 8.15
CA THR A 412 15.83 3.95 9.27
C THR A 412 16.88 2.86 9.53
N THR A 413 18.16 3.18 9.39
CA THR A 413 19.28 2.26 9.73
C THR A 413 19.52 2.16 11.23
N SER A 414 18.97 3.09 12.02
CA SER A 414 19.34 3.35 13.41
C SER A 414 18.25 2.95 14.42
N TYR A 415 17.42 1.96 14.09
CA TYR A 415 16.48 1.36 15.05
C TYR A 415 16.73 -0.16 15.12
N PRO A 416 16.75 -0.78 16.30
CA PRO A 416 17.07 -2.20 16.40
C PRO A 416 15.91 -2.98 15.77
N VAL A 417 16.18 -3.54 14.59
CA VAL A 417 15.49 -4.69 14.00
C VAL A 417 13.98 -4.50 13.93
N TYR A 418 13.49 -3.88 12.84
CA TYR A 418 12.12 -4.17 12.40
C TYR A 418 11.96 -5.69 12.35
N SER A 419 11.06 -6.18 13.16
CA SER A 419 10.75 -7.59 13.24
C SER A 419 9.91 -7.98 12.03
N GLU A 420 9.81 -9.28 11.74
CA GLU A 420 8.84 -9.76 10.74
C GLU A 420 7.40 -9.29 11.02
N THR A 421 7.09 -8.80 12.22
CA THR A 421 5.77 -8.25 12.56
C THR A 421 5.54 -6.82 12.10
N ASP A 422 6.58 -6.08 11.73
CA ASP A 422 6.48 -4.71 11.24
C ASP A 422 6.34 -4.63 9.71
N ILE A 423 6.52 -5.76 9.02
CA ILE A 423 6.38 -5.85 7.57
C ILE A 423 4.89 -5.92 7.21
N VAL A 424 4.47 -4.99 6.36
CA VAL A 424 3.11 -4.84 5.87
C VAL A 424 3.03 -4.98 4.35
N TYR A 425 1.81 -5.13 3.85
CA TYR A 425 1.48 -5.38 2.46
C TYR A 425 0.48 -4.32 1.97
N VAL A 426 0.91 -3.46 1.05
CA VAL A 426 0.00 -2.53 0.39
C VAL A 426 -0.97 -3.34 -0.44
N TYR A 427 -2.27 -3.16 -0.23
CA TYR A 427 -3.31 -3.70 -1.11
C TYR A 427 -4.02 -2.56 -1.83
N ASP A 428 -3.86 -2.52 -3.15
CA ASP A 428 -4.55 -1.59 -4.02
C ASP A 428 -5.65 -2.32 -4.80
N ASN A 429 -6.91 -2.04 -4.45
CA ASN A 429 -8.10 -2.59 -5.12
C ASN A 429 -8.78 -1.59 -6.07
N GLN A 430 -8.12 -0.47 -6.37
CA GLN A 430 -8.64 0.55 -7.29
C GLN A 430 -7.91 0.49 -8.62
N VAL A 431 -7.65 -0.73 -9.06
CA VAL A 431 -6.97 -1.06 -10.30
C VAL A 431 -7.99 -0.92 -11.44
N LYS A 432 -8.20 0.32 -11.93
CA LYS A 432 -9.25 0.67 -12.90
C LYS A 432 -8.67 1.17 -14.22
N THR A 433 -9.38 0.90 -15.32
CA THR A 433 -8.97 1.39 -16.65
C THR A 433 -9.11 2.91 -16.73
N ASN A 434 -8.01 3.59 -17.08
CA ASN A 434 -8.02 5.02 -17.35
C ASN A 434 -8.74 5.29 -18.69
N GLY A 435 -10.05 5.52 -18.64
CA GLY A 435 -10.76 6.14 -19.75
C GLY A 435 -10.96 5.29 -21.02
N LEU A 436 -10.78 3.97 -20.96
CA LEU A 436 -11.23 3.09 -22.04
C LEU A 436 -12.75 2.90 -21.91
N SER A 437 -13.51 3.55 -22.80
CA SER A 437 -14.98 3.60 -22.80
C SER A 437 -15.62 2.23 -22.47
N GLY A 438 -16.21 2.12 -21.28
CA GLY A 438 -17.09 1.01 -20.88
C GLY A 438 -16.45 -0.19 -20.17
N LYS A 439 -15.16 -0.18 -19.83
CA LYS A 439 -14.52 -1.28 -19.07
C LYS A 439 -14.22 -0.92 -17.62
N GLU A 440 -14.75 -1.71 -16.68
CA GLU A 440 -14.51 -1.54 -15.23
C GLU A 440 -13.13 -2.05 -14.79
N TYR A 441 -12.60 -3.08 -15.47
CA TYR A 441 -11.37 -3.79 -15.08
C TYR A 441 -10.32 -3.84 -16.19
N PHE A 442 -9.06 -3.97 -15.79
CA PHE A 442 -8.02 -4.47 -16.67
C PHE A 442 -8.19 -5.99 -16.83
N TYR A 443 -7.90 -6.53 -18.01
CA TYR A 443 -8.05 -7.96 -18.27
C TYR A 443 -6.73 -8.53 -18.76
N LEU A 444 -6.40 -9.74 -18.29
CA LEU A 444 -5.40 -10.54 -18.95
C LEU A 444 -5.84 -10.81 -20.39
N SER A 445 -4.98 -10.49 -21.36
CA SER A 445 -5.35 -10.54 -22.78
C SER A 445 -4.26 -11.14 -23.63
N SER A 446 -4.69 -11.93 -24.62
CA SER A 446 -3.85 -12.44 -25.71
C SER A 446 -3.83 -11.52 -26.94
N ALA A 447 -4.61 -10.43 -26.94
CA ALA A 447 -4.71 -9.48 -28.05
C ALA A 447 -3.54 -8.47 -28.11
N ALA A 448 -3.20 -8.01 -29.31
CA ALA A 448 -1.96 -7.27 -29.58
C ALA A 448 -1.89 -5.82 -29.05
N ASP A 449 -3.01 -5.19 -28.68
CA ASP A 449 -3.08 -3.74 -28.41
C ASP A 449 -3.59 -3.37 -27.00
N ALA A 450 -3.46 -4.27 -26.03
CA ALA A 450 -3.99 -4.08 -24.68
C ALA A 450 -2.90 -3.71 -23.65
N THR A 451 -1.98 -2.78 -23.97
CA THR A 451 -1.08 -2.27 -22.91
C THR A 451 -1.91 -1.48 -21.92
N GLN A 452 -2.19 -2.16 -20.81
CA GLN A 452 -3.02 -1.70 -19.73
C GLN A 452 -2.11 -1.47 -18.53
N MET A 453 -2.23 -0.29 -17.93
CA MET A 453 -1.33 0.12 -16.86
C MET A 453 -2.10 0.72 -15.70
N THR A 454 -1.60 0.42 -14.52
CA THR A 454 -2.11 0.96 -13.26
C THR A 454 -0.93 1.38 -12.39
N ASN A 455 -1.15 2.36 -11.53
CA ASN A 455 -0.13 2.83 -10.61
C ASN A 455 -0.59 2.62 -9.16
N THR A 456 0.38 2.33 -8.29
CA THR A 456 0.20 2.17 -6.84
C THR A 456 1.33 2.93 -6.13
N LEU A 457 0.99 3.71 -5.11
CA LEU A 457 1.97 4.44 -4.31
C LEU A 457 2.43 3.60 -3.12
N VAL A 458 3.73 3.61 -2.88
CA VAL A 458 4.40 2.78 -1.87
C VAL A 458 5.48 3.58 -1.15
N LEU A 459 5.95 3.07 0.00
CA LEU A 459 7.09 3.65 0.69
C LEU A 459 8.40 3.16 0.05
N GLN A 460 9.48 3.90 0.30
CA GLN A 460 10.82 3.52 -0.13
C GLN A 460 11.23 2.16 0.44
N SER A 461 11.75 1.28 -0.41
CA SER A 461 12.21 -0.05 0.02
C SER A 461 13.61 0.02 0.63
N TYR A 462 13.97 -0.98 1.44
CA TYR A 462 15.33 -1.14 1.97
C TYR A 462 16.32 -1.58 0.89
N ASP A 463 17.59 -1.26 1.13
CA ASP A 463 18.70 -1.68 0.27
C ASP A 463 18.78 -3.20 0.16
N HIS A 464 19.01 -3.65 -1.08
CA HIS A 464 19.20 -5.04 -1.49
C HIS A 464 18.06 -6.00 -1.09
N LYS A 465 16.86 -5.48 -0.83
CA LYS A 465 15.69 -6.32 -0.51
C LYS A 465 14.90 -6.65 -1.77
N VAL A 466 14.67 -7.94 -1.96
CA VAL A 466 13.71 -8.46 -2.93
C VAL A 466 12.30 -8.11 -2.46
N VAL A 467 11.47 -7.60 -3.36
CA VAL A 467 10.10 -7.21 -3.05
C VAL A 467 9.10 -8.09 -3.81
N PRO A 468 8.17 -8.78 -3.11
CA PRO A 468 7.08 -9.48 -3.76
C PRO A 468 5.99 -8.51 -4.22
N VAL A 469 5.54 -8.69 -5.45
CA VAL A 469 4.33 -8.06 -5.99
C VAL A 469 3.37 -9.15 -6.44
N VAL A 470 2.13 -9.05 -6.02
CA VAL A 470 1.07 -10.04 -6.31
C VAL A 470 -0.02 -9.38 -7.14
N LEU A 471 -0.46 -10.08 -8.17
CA LEU A 471 -1.63 -9.70 -8.96
C LEU A 471 -2.83 -10.55 -8.52
N GLU A 472 -3.93 -9.88 -8.20
CA GLU A 472 -5.21 -10.51 -7.85
C GLU A 472 -6.14 -10.51 -9.08
N PHE A 473 -6.58 -11.68 -9.50
CA PHE A 473 -7.52 -11.85 -10.60
C PHE A 473 -8.78 -12.59 -10.14
N ILE A 474 -9.88 -12.46 -10.88
CA ILE A 474 -11.05 -13.36 -10.79
C ILE A 474 -10.98 -14.40 -11.90
N ASN A 475 -11.25 -15.67 -11.62
CA ASN A 475 -11.47 -16.69 -12.64
C ASN A 475 -12.89 -16.57 -13.23
N ASN A 476 -13.04 -15.76 -14.27
CA ASN A 476 -14.26 -15.71 -15.09
C ASN A 476 -14.14 -16.55 -16.37
N SER A 477 -13.19 -17.49 -16.42
CA SER A 477 -13.13 -18.44 -17.52
C SER A 477 -14.32 -19.40 -17.49
N GLU A 478 -14.47 -20.22 -18.53
CA GLU A 478 -15.57 -21.17 -18.62
C GLU A 478 -15.38 -22.42 -17.73
N SER A 479 -14.22 -22.57 -17.10
CA SER A 479 -13.87 -23.74 -16.30
C SER A 479 -13.17 -23.40 -14.98
N ASP A 480 -13.24 -24.32 -14.05
CA ASP A 480 -12.30 -24.38 -12.93
C ASP A 480 -10.91 -24.76 -13.46
N PHE A 481 -9.85 -24.43 -12.72
CA PHE A 481 -8.49 -24.86 -13.06
C PHE A 481 -7.68 -25.16 -11.81
N GLU A 482 -6.61 -25.96 -11.93
CA GLU A 482 -5.75 -26.28 -10.79
C GLU A 482 -4.60 -25.27 -10.66
N GLY A 483 -4.55 -24.60 -9.51
CA GLY A 483 -3.42 -23.78 -9.10
C GLY A 483 -2.39 -24.59 -8.31
N LEU A 484 -1.49 -23.88 -7.64
CA LEU A 484 -0.43 -24.46 -6.83
C LEU A 484 -0.96 -25.08 -5.53
N ASP A 485 -1.92 -24.41 -4.88
CA ASP A 485 -2.44 -24.76 -3.56
C ASP A 485 -3.90 -25.26 -3.60
N GLY A 486 -4.40 -25.59 -4.79
CA GLY A 486 -5.71 -26.22 -4.99
C GLY A 486 -6.44 -25.71 -6.23
N THR A 487 -7.71 -26.10 -6.34
CA THR A 487 -8.56 -25.72 -7.48
C THR A 487 -9.06 -24.28 -7.34
N VAL A 488 -8.87 -23.47 -8.38
CA VAL A 488 -9.46 -22.14 -8.53
C VAL A 488 -10.81 -22.29 -9.23
N LEU A 489 -11.88 -22.04 -8.49
CA LEU A 489 -13.25 -22.20 -8.98
C LEU A 489 -13.68 -21.00 -9.84
N LYS A 490 -14.60 -21.24 -10.78
CA LYS A 490 -15.24 -20.17 -11.55
C LYS A 490 -15.92 -19.17 -10.61
N GLY A 491 -15.68 -17.89 -10.85
CA GLY A 491 -16.19 -16.76 -10.07
C GLY A 491 -15.39 -16.45 -8.81
N THR A 492 -14.32 -17.19 -8.51
CA THR A 492 -13.47 -16.92 -7.33
C THR A 492 -12.15 -16.27 -7.72
N LYS A 493 -11.47 -15.67 -6.74
CA LYS A 493 -10.20 -14.98 -6.95
C LYS A 493 -9.00 -15.90 -6.81
N PHE A 494 -7.94 -15.58 -7.55
CA PHE A 494 -6.63 -16.21 -7.45
C PHE A 494 -5.50 -15.17 -7.53
N TYR A 495 -4.31 -15.58 -7.11
CA TYR A 495 -3.15 -14.72 -6.93
C TYR A 495 -1.95 -15.25 -7.69
N LEU A 496 -1.25 -14.37 -8.41
CA LEU A 496 0.02 -14.69 -9.06
C LEU A 496 1.12 -13.80 -8.50
N VAL A 497 2.24 -14.42 -8.10
CA VAL A 497 3.35 -13.73 -7.45
C VAL A 497 4.49 -13.46 -8.44
N ALA A 498 5.05 -12.27 -8.31
CA ALA A 498 6.27 -11.80 -8.94
C ALA A 498 7.26 -11.37 -7.84
N LEU A 499 8.56 -11.62 -8.04
CA LEU A 499 9.63 -11.13 -7.15
C LEU A 499 10.49 -10.12 -7.91
N ILE A 500 10.69 -8.94 -7.32
CA ILE A 500 11.51 -7.89 -7.90
C ILE A 500 12.81 -7.84 -7.13
N ASP A 501 13.90 -8.22 -7.78
CA ASP A 501 15.24 -8.14 -7.21
C ASP A 501 15.92 -6.84 -7.69
N PRO A 502 16.35 -5.94 -6.79
CA PRO A 502 17.04 -4.72 -7.18
C PRO A 502 18.37 -4.97 -7.92
N ALA A 503 18.96 -6.17 -7.88
CA ALA A 503 20.14 -6.52 -8.67
C ALA A 503 19.83 -6.74 -10.17
N THR A 504 18.57 -7.04 -10.52
CA THR A 504 18.16 -7.40 -11.89
C THR A 504 17.79 -6.21 -12.78
N LYS A 505 18.09 -4.99 -12.31
CA LYS A 505 17.68 -3.73 -12.94
C LYS A 505 18.29 -3.51 -14.33
N SER A 506 17.45 -3.02 -15.24
CA SER A 506 17.85 -2.49 -16.55
C SER A 506 17.46 -1.01 -16.68
N GLY A 507 18.30 -0.21 -17.34
CA GLY A 507 18.16 1.26 -17.40
C GLY A 507 19.24 1.99 -16.58
N ASP A 508 19.45 3.27 -16.90
CA ASP A 508 20.43 4.12 -16.19
C ASP A 508 19.99 4.31 -14.74
N PRO A 509 20.88 4.10 -13.75
CA PRO A 509 21.06 5.24 -12.83
C PRO A 509 22.43 5.33 -12.14
N LEU A 510 22.68 6.53 -11.59
CA LEU A 510 23.56 6.77 -10.44
C LEU A 510 23.51 5.60 -9.44
N THR A 511 24.68 5.18 -8.95
CA THR A 511 24.89 3.94 -8.18
C THR A 511 23.94 3.74 -6.99
N GLN A 512 23.49 4.81 -6.33
CA GLN A 512 22.61 4.75 -5.15
C GLN A 512 21.18 4.27 -5.46
N ILE A 513 20.67 4.47 -6.69
CA ILE A 513 19.32 4.02 -7.08
C ILE A 513 19.34 2.51 -7.42
N ARG A 514 20.52 1.92 -7.70
CA ARG A 514 20.63 0.49 -8.06
C ARG A 514 20.38 -0.46 -6.90
N ASP A 515 20.36 0.00 -5.67
CA ASP A 515 20.26 -0.92 -4.53
C ASP A 515 18.82 -1.15 -4.02
N ARG A 516 17.82 -0.34 -4.41
CA ARG A 516 16.43 -0.40 -3.89
C ARG A 516 15.37 -0.69 -4.94
N VAL A 517 14.36 -1.52 -4.67
CA VAL A 517 13.25 -1.72 -5.62
C VAL A 517 12.45 -0.42 -5.81
N PHE A 518 12.13 0.26 -4.71
CA PHE A 518 11.40 1.52 -4.71
C PHE A 518 12.26 2.61 -4.07
N THR A 519 12.35 3.75 -4.76
CA THR A 519 13.02 4.97 -4.29
C THR A 519 11.99 6.10 -4.28
N GLN A 520 11.97 6.91 -3.22
CA GLN A 520 11.08 8.06 -3.13
C GLN A 520 11.30 9.01 -4.31
N ASP A 521 10.22 9.58 -4.87
CA ASP A 521 10.29 10.42 -6.09
C ASP A 521 10.80 9.69 -7.36
N TYR A 522 10.67 8.36 -7.41
CA TYR A 522 10.92 7.58 -8.62
C TYR A 522 9.71 6.73 -9.00
N THR A 523 9.61 6.44 -10.29
CA THR A 523 8.71 5.40 -10.81
C THR A 523 9.47 4.11 -11.08
N THR A 524 8.98 3.03 -10.50
CA THR A 524 9.36 1.66 -10.84
C THR A 524 8.32 1.08 -11.79
N THR A 525 8.69 0.83 -13.04
CA THR A 525 7.79 0.24 -14.05
C THR A 525 8.05 -1.26 -14.15
N LEU A 526 6.99 -2.06 -14.05
CA LEU A 526 7.04 -3.51 -14.20
C LEU A 526 6.21 -3.92 -15.42
N ASN A 527 6.88 -4.47 -16.43
CA ASN A 527 6.22 -5.11 -17.55
C ASN A 527 6.03 -6.58 -17.21
N MET A 528 4.79 -6.99 -16.96
CA MET A 528 4.45 -8.32 -16.43
C MET A 528 3.73 -9.16 -17.48
N LYS A 529 4.27 -10.36 -17.72
CA LYS A 529 3.68 -11.39 -18.57
C LYS A 529 3.31 -12.61 -17.73
N VAL A 530 2.03 -12.93 -17.67
CA VAL A 530 1.57 -14.21 -17.10
C VAL A 530 1.96 -15.32 -18.07
N THR A 531 2.66 -16.34 -17.57
CA THR A 531 3.18 -17.45 -18.39
C THR A 531 2.42 -18.76 -18.20
N GLY A 532 1.70 -18.90 -17.08
CA GLY A 532 0.87 -20.07 -16.78
C GLY A 532 0.01 -19.83 -15.53
N LEU A 533 -0.95 -20.71 -15.31
CA LEU A 533 -1.82 -20.73 -14.13
C LEU A 533 -1.39 -21.77 -13.09
N SER A 534 -0.43 -22.65 -13.42
CA SER A 534 0.10 -23.67 -12.51
C SER A 534 0.65 -23.14 -11.18
N LYS A 535 0.99 -21.84 -11.12
CA LYS A 535 1.53 -21.15 -9.94
C LYS A 535 0.53 -20.20 -9.29
N ALA A 536 -0.74 -20.29 -9.66
CA ALA A 536 -1.81 -19.51 -9.05
C ALA A 536 -2.09 -20.01 -7.63
N TYR A 537 -2.22 -19.07 -6.69
CA TYR A 537 -2.65 -19.37 -5.33
C TYR A 537 -4.12 -19.03 -5.15
N ASN A 538 -4.83 -19.81 -4.33
CA ASN A 538 -6.20 -19.54 -3.90
C ASN A 538 -6.27 -18.61 -2.68
N VAL A 539 -5.23 -18.63 -1.85
CA VAL A 539 -5.03 -17.76 -0.69
C VAL A 539 -3.79 -16.91 -0.93
N VAL A 540 -3.73 -15.67 -0.46
CA VAL A 540 -2.50 -14.88 -0.61
C VAL A 540 -1.40 -15.59 0.19
N PRO A 541 -0.33 -16.10 -0.45
CA PRO A 541 0.71 -16.83 0.26
C PRO A 541 1.45 -15.90 1.20
N ASN A 542 2.08 -16.45 2.23
CA ASN A 542 2.98 -15.68 3.08
C ASN A 542 4.09 -15.02 2.25
N LEU A 543 4.04 -13.69 2.18
CA LEU A 543 4.95 -12.91 1.34
C LEU A 543 6.35 -12.72 1.98
N LEU A 544 6.56 -13.25 3.18
CA LEU A 544 7.89 -13.34 3.81
C LEU A 544 8.61 -14.65 3.48
N SER A 545 7.91 -15.62 2.89
CA SER A 545 8.43 -16.98 2.71
C SER A 545 9.36 -17.08 1.50
N PRO A 546 10.53 -17.74 1.61
CA PRO A 546 11.41 -17.98 0.47
C PRO A 546 10.86 -19.04 -0.52
N ARG A 547 9.67 -19.58 -0.29
CA ARG A 547 9.02 -20.65 -1.10
C ARG A 547 8.00 -20.12 -2.11
N LEU A 548 8.02 -18.82 -2.40
CA LEU A 548 7.12 -18.23 -3.39
C LEU A 548 7.44 -18.79 -4.78
N GLU A 549 6.43 -19.33 -5.45
CA GLU A 549 6.56 -19.80 -6.82
C GLU A 549 6.01 -18.73 -7.78
N LEU A 550 6.79 -18.43 -8.82
CA LEU A 550 6.51 -17.32 -9.72
C LEU A 550 5.63 -17.78 -10.89
N GLY A 551 4.50 -17.10 -11.09
CA GLY A 551 3.64 -17.29 -12.27
C GLY A 551 3.81 -16.21 -13.34
N ILE A 552 4.70 -15.23 -13.09
CA ILE A 552 4.86 -14.01 -13.88
C ILE A 552 6.32 -13.85 -14.29
N GLU A 553 6.56 -13.65 -15.58
CA GLU A 553 7.81 -13.15 -16.13
C GLU A 553 7.77 -11.61 -16.12
N LEU A 554 8.83 -10.95 -15.66
CA LEU A 554 8.85 -9.48 -15.55
C LEU A 554 10.15 -8.85 -16.05
N VAL A 555 10.01 -7.62 -16.56
CA VAL A 555 11.11 -6.70 -16.85
C VAL A 555 10.84 -5.38 -16.14
N SER A 556 11.83 -4.88 -15.41
CA SER A 556 11.73 -3.69 -14.57
C SER A 556 12.59 -2.52 -15.07
N GLN A 557 12.05 -1.30 -14.97
CA GLN A 557 12.68 -0.04 -15.41
C GLN A 557 12.43 1.08 -14.40
N TRP A 558 13.38 2.00 -14.25
CA TRP A 558 13.32 3.13 -13.32
C TRP A 558 13.50 4.46 -14.06
N ALA A 559 12.74 5.46 -13.63
CA ALA A 559 12.90 6.84 -14.06
C ALA A 559 12.57 7.77 -12.89
N SER A 560 13.37 8.84 -12.73
CA SER A 560 13.04 9.92 -11.80
C SER A 560 11.69 10.50 -12.19
N THR A 561 10.81 10.75 -11.21
CA THR A 561 9.57 11.48 -11.51
C THR A 561 9.81 12.97 -11.67
N THR A 562 10.90 13.50 -11.14
CA THR A 562 11.27 14.91 -11.29
C THR A 562 12.51 15.05 -12.19
N PRO A 563 12.56 16.02 -13.12
CA PRO A 563 13.80 16.33 -13.83
C PRO A 563 14.86 16.70 -12.80
N GLU A 564 16.03 16.04 -12.84
CA GLU A 564 17.19 16.54 -12.13
C GLU A 564 17.47 17.96 -12.66
N GLU A 565 17.51 18.97 -11.78
CA GLU A 565 18.23 20.18 -12.14
C GLU A 565 19.68 19.76 -12.41
N ILE A 566 20.12 19.96 -13.65
CA ILE A 566 21.53 19.88 -14.00
C ILE A 566 22.23 20.91 -13.11
N VAL A 567 22.89 20.43 -12.06
CA VAL A 567 23.79 21.24 -11.24
C VAL A 567 24.98 21.58 -12.15
N PHE A 568 25.08 22.85 -12.55
CA PHE A 568 26.30 23.41 -13.14
C PHE A 568 27.20 23.98 -12.06
#